data_AF-A0A9P0NYT3-F1
#
_entry.id   AF-A0A9P0NYT3-F1
#
_cell.length_a   1.000
_cell.length_b   1.000
_cell.length_c   1.000
_cell.angle_alpha   90.00
_cell.angle_beta   90.00
_cell.angle_gamma   90.00
#
_symmetry.space_group_name_H-M   'P 1'
#
loop_
_entity.id
_entity.type
_entity.pdbx_description
1 polymer ?
#
loop_
_entity_poly.entity_id
_entity_poly.type
_entity_poly.pdbx_seq_one_letter_code
_entity_poly.pdbx_strand_id
1 'polypeptide(L)'
;MLYAMFIAMFTIGWVNLNNCSINRMIPIYLIVAGFVGGVAKFLTKIENRFAFNLAMVLVIFDIFWHGVGTYVVYKEYQPNYDSKLGPYCNRTAYLLAFWILTFQYTLLGMFILISLCYMLMRNDFNKYIKKPVKN
;
A
#
# COMPACT_ATOMS: atom_id res chain seq x y z
N MET A 1 -11.41 -0.23 11.03
CA MET A 1 -10.48 -1.23 10.47
C MET A 1 -9.22 -0.57 9.88
N LEU A 2 -9.32 0.31 8.89
CA LEU A 2 -8.14 0.99 8.28
C LEU A 2 -7.22 1.72 9.28
N TYR A 3 -7.77 2.47 10.25
CA TYR A 3 -6.96 3.13 11.28
C TYR A 3 -6.16 2.14 12.15
N ALA A 4 -6.71 0.96 12.45
CA ALA A 4 -6.00 -0.06 13.21
C ALA A 4 -4.79 -0.61 12.44
N MET A 5 -4.91 -0.73 11.10
CA MET A 5 -3.79 -1.12 10.24
C MET A 5 -2.68 -0.06 10.26
N PHE A 6 -3.02 1.22 10.10
CA PHE A 6 -2.03 2.30 10.15
C PHE A 6 -1.31 2.40 11.49
N ILE A 7 -2.05 2.24 12.60
CA ILE A 7 -1.46 2.20 13.95
C ILE A 7 -0.53 0.99 14.09
N ALA A 8 -0.93 -0.19 13.61
CA ALA A 8 -0.10 -1.39 13.65
C ALA A 8 1.20 -1.22 12.84
N MET A 9 1.15 -0.62 11.65
CA MET A 9 2.35 -0.33 10.86
C MET A 9 3.29 0.61 11.62
N PHE A 10 2.75 1.68 12.20
CA PHE A 10 3.53 2.64 12.97
C PHE A 10 4.19 2.00 14.19
N THR A 11 3.43 1.27 15.01
CA THR A 11 3.96 0.69 16.25
C THR A 11 4.97 -0.42 15.98
N ILE A 12 4.70 -1.31 15.02
CA ILE A 12 5.63 -2.39 14.66
C ILE A 12 6.92 -1.83 14.08
N GLY A 13 6.81 -0.84 13.19
CA GLY A 13 7.98 -0.16 12.62
C GLY A 13 8.82 0.52 13.71
N TRP A 14 8.17 1.22 14.65
CA TRP A 14 8.85 1.90 15.75
C TRP A 14 9.58 0.93 16.69
N VAL A 15 8.88 -0.11 17.16
CA VAL A 15 9.45 -1.12 18.09
C VAL A 15 10.60 -1.90 17.45
N ASN A 16 10.54 -2.13 16.14
CA ASN A 16 11.55 -2.90 15.41
C ASN A 16 12.57 -2.04 14.66
N LEU A 17 12.65 -0.73 14.93
CA LEU A 17 13.59 0.19 14.27
C LEU A 17 15.06 -0.24 14.46
N ASN A 18 15.39 -0.80 15.62
CA ASN A 18 16.74 -1.28 15.94
C ASN A 18 16.91 -2.79 15.73
N ASN A 19 15.82 -3.53 15.47
CA ASN A 19 15.82 -4.98 15.32
C ASN A 19 15.96 -5.43 13.86
N CYS A 20 16.36 -4.53 12.95
CA CYS A 20 16.64 -4.82 11.54
C CYS A 20 17.96 -4.17 11.10
N SER A 21 19.06 -4.86 11.38
CA SER A 21 20.41 -4.44 10.98
C SER A 21 20.71 -4.69 9.51
N ILE A 22 20.00 -5.63 8.87
CA ILE A 22 20.13 -5.90 7.42
C ILE A 22 19.71 -4.69 6.59
N ASN A 23 18.58 -4.06 6.95
CA ASN A 23 18.07 -2.90 6.25
C ASN A 23 17.12 -2.09 7.13
N ARG A 24 17.63 -0.94 7.62
CA ARG A 24 16.86 -0.01 8.46
C ARG A 24 15.72 0.67 7.70
N MET A 25 15.72 0.64 6.36
CA MET A 25 14.65 1.22 5.55
C MET A 25 13.33 0.45 5.68
N ILE A 26 13.34 -0.84 6.07
CA ILE A 26 12.12 -1.64 6.24
C ILE A 26 11.24 -1.09 7.39
N PRO A 27 11.74 -0.95 8.64
CA PRO A 27 10.95 -0.36 9.71
C PRO A 27 10.65 1.13 9.46
N ILE A 28 11.55 1.88 8.81
CA ILE A 28 11.28 3.28 8.43
C ILE A 28 10.11 3.36 7.44
N TYR A 29 10.05 2.45 6.47
CA TYR A 29 8.94 2.35 5.53
C TYR A 29 7.61 2.18 6.27
N LEU A 30 7.55 1.24 7.22
CA LEU A 30 6.36 0.98 8.04
C LEU A 30 5.93 2.20 8.86
N ILE A 31 6.87 2.93 9.45
CA ILE A 31 6.59 4.14 10.24
C ILE A 31 5.98 5.24 9.37
N VAL A 32 6.64 5.55 8.25
CA VAL A 32 6.23 6.65 7.36
C VAL A 32 4.89 6.31 6.68
N ALA A 33 4.73 5.09 6.15
CA ALA A 33 3.47 4.65 5.53
C ALA A 33 2.32 4.65 6.56
N GLY A 34 2.57 4.15 7.77
CA GLY A 34 1.57 4.14 8.84
C GLY A 34 1.13 5.56 9.25
N PHE A 35 2.08 6.47 9.46
CA PHE A 35 1.80 7.83 9.88
C PHE A 35 1.14 8.65 8.78
N VAL A 36 1.75 8.70 7.59
CA VAL A 36 1.25 9.50 6.46
C VAL A 36 -0.12 8.99 6.00
N GLY A 37 -0.29 7.68 5.87
CA GLY A 37 -1.58 7.09 5.50
C GLY A 37 -2.68 7.37 6.53
N GLY A 38 -2.35 7.31 7.83
CA GLY A 38 -3.26 7.67 8.92
C GLY A 38 -3.68 9.14 8.88
N VAL A 39 -2.72 10.06 8.70
CA VAL A 39 -2.97 11.51 8.59
C VAL A 39 -3.78 11.83 7.35
N ALA A 40 -3.41 11.28 6.19
CA ALA A 40 -4.16 11.48 4.94
C ALA A 40 -5.62 11.04 5.12
N LYS A 41 -5.85 9.86 5.73
CA LYS A 41 -7.21 9.37 5.97
C LYS A 41 -7.98 10.26 6.93
N PHE A 42 -7.35 10.75 7.99
CA PHE A 42 -7.96 11.70 8.91
C PHE A 42 -8.35 13.01 8.19
N LEU A 43 -7.45 13.56 7.37
CA LEU A 43 -7.70 14.79 6.62
C LEU A 43 -8.84 14.63 5.60
N THR A 44 -9.01 13.47 4.96
CA THR A 44 -10.15 13.23 4.05
C THR A 44 -11.52 13.28 4.75
N LYS A 45 -11.56 13.14 6.08
CA LYS A 45 -12.81 13.24 6.86
C LYS A 45 -13.19 14.68 7.17
N ILE A 46 -12.24 15.61 7.10
CA ILE A 46 -12.49 17.03 7.38
C ILE A 46 -13.08 17.66 6.13
N GLU A 47 -14.26 18.27 6.26
CA GLU A 47 -14.97 18.97 5.17
C GLU A 47 -14.35 20.35 4.88
N ASN A 48 -13.06 20.38 4.55
CA ASN A 48 -12.34 21.58 4.19
C ASN A 48 -11.57 21.35 2.88
N ARG A 49 -11.72 22.29 1.93
CA ARG A 49 -11.04 22.24 0.63
C ARG A 49 -9.52 22.16 0.76
N PHE A 50 -8.94 22.85 1.74
CA PHE A 50 -7.52 22.79 2.03
C PHE A 50 -7.11 21.41 2.57
N ALA A 51 -7.90 20.82 3.48
CA ALA A 51 -7.63 19.49 4.04
C ALA A 51 -7.69 18.41 2.96
N PHE A 52 -8.66 18.51 2.03
CA PHE A 52 -8.77 17.59 0.91
C PHE A 52 -7.57 17.69 -0.05
N ASN A 53 -7.15 18.92 -0.40
CA ASN A 53 -5.98 19.14 -1.24
C ASN A 53 -4.70 18.60 -0.58
N LEU A 54 -4.52 18.85 0.73
CA LEU A 54 -3.41 18.31 1.50
C LEU A 54 -3.44 16.78 1.54
N ALA A 55 -4.62 16.19 1.76
CA ALA A 55 -4.78 14.74 1.74
C ALA A 55 -4.38 14.15 0.38
N MET A 56 -4.74 14.80 -0.73
CA MET A 56 -4.35 14.36 -2.06
C MET A 56 -2.82 14.35 -2.23
N VAL A 57 -2.13 15.41 -1.78
CA VAL A 57 -0.66 15.49 -1.83
C VAL A 57 -0.02 14.36 -1.00
N LEU A 58 -0.53 14.11 0.21
CA LEU A 58 -0.04 13.03 1.07
C LEU A 58 -0.27 11.65 0.44
N VAL A 59 -1.39 11.43 -0.24
CA VAL A 59 -1.66 10.18 -0.96
C VAL A 59 -0.67 9.98 -2.12
N ILE A 60 -0.36 11.02 -2.88
CA ILE A 60 0.63 10.95 -3.97
C ILE A 60 2.01 10.59 -3.41
N PHE A 61 2.40 11.23 -2.31
CA PHE A 61 3.64 10.91 -1.61
C PHE A 61 3.64 9.46 -1.11
N ASP A 62 2.55 9.00 -0.52
CA ASP A 62 2.42 7.64 0.02
C ASP A 62 2.51 6.58 -1.10
N ILE A 63 1.97 6.84 -2.30
CA ILE A 63 2.13 5.97 -3.47
C ILE A 63 3.60 5.83 -3.87
N PHE A 64 4.32 6.95 -3.96
CA PHE A 64 5.76 6.92 -4.25
C PHE A 64 6.53 6.16 -3.16
N TRP A 65 6.20 6.43 -1.90
CA TRP A 65 6.81 5.79 -0.75
C TRP A 65 6.57 4.27 -0.72
N HIS A 66 5.37 3.81 -1.09
CA HIS A 66 5.08 2.38 -1.27
C HIS A 66 5.92 1.76 -2.38
N GLY A 67 6.19 2.49 -3.47
CA GLY A 67 7.13 2.03 -4.50
C GLY A 67 8.55 1.80 -3.96
N VAL A 68 9.05 2.75 -3.15
CA VAL A 68 10.34 2.61 -2.46
C VAL A 68 10.32 1.44 -1.46
N GLY A 69 9.24 1.32 -0.68
CA GLY A 69 9.03 0.21 0.26
C GLY A 69 9.09 -1.15 -0.43
N THR A 70 8.43 -1.29 -1.58
CA THR A 70 8.49 -2.49 -2.42
C THR A 70 9.90 -2.80 -2.86
N TYR A 71 10.62 -1.83 -3.42
CA TYR A 71 12.01 -2.06 -3.81
C TYR A 71 12.86 -2.54 -2.62
N VAL A 72 12.74 -1.90 -1.46
CA VAL A 72 13.47 -2.25 -0.24
C VAL A 72 13.13 -3.65 0.27
N VAL A 73 11.84 -3.99 0.37
CA VAL A 73 11.39 -5.28 0.90
C VAL A 73 11.76 -6.43 -0.04
N TYR A 74 11.57 -6.26 -1.35
CA TYR A 74 11.86 -7.31 -2.33
C TYR A 74 13.35 -7.48 -2.58
N LYS A 75 14.17 -6.42 -2.45
CA LYS A 75 15.62 -6.54 -2.55
C LYS A 75 16.20 -7.46 -1.47
N GLU A 76 15.65 -7.39 -0.26
CA GLU A 76 16.07 -8.22 0.88
C GLU A 76 15.25 -9.50 0.99
N TYR A 77 14.67 -9.99 -0.11
CA TYR A 77 13.78 -11.16 -0.09
C TYR A 77 14.50 -12.40 0.44
N GLN A 78 13.88 -13.03 1.46
CA GLN A 78 14.50 -14.04 2.34
C GLN A 78 15.59 -13.47 3.24
N PRO A 79 15.28 -12.47 4.09
CA PRO A 79 16.28 -11.92 5.00
C PRO A 79 16.63 -12.97 6.07
N ASN A 80 17.83 -12.84 6.62
CA ASN A 80 18.20 -13.61 7.79
C ASN A 80 17.38 -13.13 9.01
N TYR A 81 16.75 -14.07 9.72
CA TYR A 81 15.96 -13.78 10.93
C TYR A 81 16.74 -14.07 12.23
N ASP A 82 17.88 -14.74 12.13
CA ASP A 82 18.71 -15.10 13.28
C ASP A 82 19.83 -14.06 13.47
N SER A 83 19.82 -13.41 14.64
CA SER A 83 20.81 -12.41 15.02
C SER A 83 22.22 -12.97 15.22
N LYS A 84 22.36 -14.31 15.33
CA LYS A 84 23.66 -14.98 15.50
C LYS A 84 24.41 -15.19 14.20
N LEU A 85 23.70 -15.16 13.06
CA LEU A 85 24.25 -15.49 11.74
C LEU A 85 24.66 -14.25 10.92
N GLY A 86 24.58 -13.04 11.50
CA GLY A 86 24.99 -11.78 10.86
C GLY A 86 23.89 -10.71 10.88
N PRO A 87 23.85 -9.80 9.88
CA PRO A 87 22.77 -8.84 9.74
C PRO A 87 21.42 -9.55 9.67
N TYR A 88 20.48 -9.15 10.53
CA TYR A 88 19.18 -9.81 10.67
C TYR A 88 18.04 -8.80 10.64
N CYS A 89 16.82 -9.29 10.47
CA CYS A 89 15.61 -8.50 10.67
C CYS A 89 14.55 -9.30 11.42
N ASN A 90 13.79 -8.62 12.28
CA ASN A 90 12.71 -9.23 13.01
C ASN A 90 11.65 -9.80 12.03
N ARG A 91 11.29 -11.07 12.23
CA ARG A 91 10.35 -11.80 11.38
C ARG A 91 9.00 -11.09 11.26
N THR A 92 8.47 -10.56 12.35
CA THR A 92 7.17 -9.91 12.37
C THR A 92 7.19 -8.60 11.59
N ALA A 93 8.24 -7.78 11.75
CA ALA A 93 8.35 -6.50 11.05
C ALA A 93 8.48 -6.70 9.53
N TYR A 94 9.34 -7.62 9.10
CA TYR A 94 9.51 -7.93 7.68
C TYR A 94 8.24 -8.52 7.07
N LEU A 95 7.64 -9.54 7.71
CA LEU A 95 6.44 -10.17 7.20
C LEU A 95 5.27 -9.18 7.11
N LEU A 96 5.11 -8.30 8.10
CA LEU A 96 4.07 -7.28 8.03
C LEU A 96 4.28 -6.34 6.84
N ALA A 97 5.49 -5.82 6.63
CA ALA A 97 5.79 -4.98 5.48
C ALA A 97 5.49 -5.69 4.15
N PHE A 98 5.92 -6.96 4.02
CA PHE A 98 5.72 -7.77 2.84
C PHE A 98 4.23 -8.06 2.56
N TRP A 99 3.49 -8.52 3.57
CA TRP A 99 2.08 -8.86 3.42
C TRP A 99 1.22 -7.64 3.12
N ILE A 100 1.49 -6.51 3.78
CA ILE A 100 0.76 -5.25 3.52
C ILE A 100 0.92 -4.81 2.06
N LEU A 101 2.16 -4.81 1.55
CA LEU A 101 2.44 -4.47 0.15
C LEU A 101 1.73 -5.43 -0.81
N THR A 102 1.81 -6.73 -0.52
CA THR A 102 1.18 -7.77 -1.34
C THR A 102 -0.33 -7.57 -1.40
N PHE A 103 -1.00 -7.40 -0.25
CA PHE A 103 -2.44 -7.17 -0.21
C PHE A 103 -2.85 -5.90 -0.96
N GLN A 104 -2.10 -4.81 -0.79
CA GLN A 104 -2.37 -3.55 -1.47
C GLN A 104 -2.31 -3.71 -3.00
N TYR A 105 -1.27 -4.36 -3.52
CA TYR A 105 -1.15 -4.61 -4.96
C TYR A 105 -2.16 -5.61 -5.50
N THR A 106 -2.50 -6.64 -4.73
CA THR A 106 -3.56 -7.59 -5.10
C THR A 106 -4.91 -6.88 -5.20
N LEU A 107 -5.28 -6.04 -4.23
CA LEU A 107 -6.51 -5.25 -4.27
C LEU A 107 -6.54 -4.29 -5.47
N LEU A 108 -5.43 -3.61 -5.74
CA LEU A 108 -5.32 -2.71 -6.90
C LEU A 108 -5.50 -3.46 -8.23
N GLY A 109 -4.82 -4.61 -8.38
CA GLY A 109 -4.95 -5.46 -9.56
C GLY A 109 -6.39 -5.93 -9.77
N MET A 110 -7.06 -6.39 -8.72
CA MET A 110 -8.47 -6.81 -8.79
C MET A 110 -9.39 -5.65 -9.18
N PHE A 111 -9.19 -4.45 -8.63
CA PHE A 111 -9.99 -3.27 -8.95
C PHE A 111 -9.86 -2.88 -10.44
N ILE A 112 -8.64 -2.91 -10.98
CA ILE A 112 -8.39 -2.64 -12.40
C ILE A 112 -9.06 -3.70 -13.27
N LEU A 113 -8.92 -4.98 -12.95
CA LEU A 113 -9.53 -6.07 -13.72
C LEU A 113 -11.06 -5.96 -13.74
N ILE A 114 -11.70 -5.73 -12.59
CA ILE A 114 -13.17 -5.57 -12.49
C ILE A 114 -13.63 -4.34 -13.30
N SER A 115 -12.90 -3.23 -13.19
CA SER A 115 -13.24 -2.00 -13.93
C SER A 115 -13.13 -2.19 -15.44
N LEU A 116 -12.08 -2.87 -15.91
CA LEU A 116 -11.91 -3.21 -17.33
C LEU A 116 -13.02 -4.14 -17.81
N CYS A 117 -13.35 -5.20 -17.06
CA CYS A 117 -14.46 -6.09 -17.38
C CYS A 117 -15.79 -5.34 -17.47
N TYR A 118 -16.07 -4.43 -16.54
CA TYR A 118 -17.28 -3.59 -16.56
C TYR A 118 -17.33 -2.68 -17.80
N MET A 119 -16.22 -2.03 -18.15
CA MET A 119 -16.14 -1.17 -19.33
C MET A 119 -16.32 -1.95 -20.64
N LEU A 120 -15.75 -3.16 -20.73
CA LEU A 120 -15.93 -4.05 -21.89
C LEU A 120 -17.39 -4.49 -22.03
N MET A 121 -18.01 -5.01 -20.97
CA MET A 121 -19.43 -5.41 -21.00
C MET A 121 -20.36 -4.23 -21.35
N ARG A 122 -20.06 -3.03 -20.82
CA ARG A 122 -20.82 -1.82 -21.16
C ARG A 122 -20.68 -1.42 -22.62
N ASN A 123 -19.47 -1.54 -23.18
CA ASN A 123 -19.22 -1.26 -24.60
C ASN A 123 -19.94 -2.26 -25.51
N ASP A 124 -19.93 -3.55 -25.15
CA ASP A 124 -20.65 -4.58 -25.90
C ASP A 124 -22.16 -4.32 -25.87
N PHE A 125 -22.74 -4.04 -24.70
CA PHE A 125 -24.16 -3.70 -24.57
C PHE A 125 -24.55 -2.48 -25.41
N ASN A 126 -23.75 -1.41 -25.38
CA ASN A 126 -23.95 -0.23 -26.21
C ASN A 126 -23.87 -0.54 -27.71
N LYS A 127 -23.00 -1.48 -28.11
CA LYS A 127 -22.87 -1.94 -29.50
C LYS A 127 -24.08 -2.78 -29.93
N TYR A 128 -24.64 -3.60 -29.05
CA TYR A 128 -25.87 -4.36 -29.31
C TYR A 128 -27.08 -3.44 -29.52
N ILE A 129 -27.25 -2.40 -28.69
CA ILE A 129 -28.35 -1.42 -28.84
C ILE A 129 -28.23 -0.64 -30.15
N LYS A 130 -27.02 -0.26 -30.56
CA LYS A 130 -26.80 0.57 -31.76
C LYS A 130 -26.79 -0.21 -33.08
N LYS A 131 -26.88 -1.54 -33.07
CA LYS A 131 -26.98 -2.30 -34.32
C LYS A 131 -28.36 -2.03 -34.95
N PRO A 132 -28.43 -1.46 -36.17
CA PRO A 132 -29.69 -1.38 -36.88
C PRO A 132 -30.19 -2.81 -37.13
N VAL A 133 -31.48 -3.05 -36.84
CA VAL A 133 -32.17 -4.28 -37.24
C VAL A 133 -32.05 -4.34 -38.76
N LYS A 134 -31.21 -5.25 -39.25
CA LYS A 134 -31.18 -5.57 -40.68
C LYS A 134 -32.47 -6.33 -40.97
N ASN A 135 -33.46 -5.61 -41.48
CA ASN A 135 -34.57 -6.18 -42.23
C ASN A 135 -34.04 -6.87 -43.49
#